data_AF-A0A4Q1S9V2-F1
#
_entry.id   AF-A0A4Q1S9V2-F1
#
_cell.length_a   1.000
_cell.length_b   1.000
_cell.length_c   1.000
_cell.angle_alpha   90.00
_cell.angle_beta   90.00
_cell.angle_gamma   90.00
#
_symmetry.space_group_name_H-M   'P 1'
#
loop_
_entity.id
_entity.type
_entity.pdbx_description
1 polymer ?
#
loop_
_entity_poly.entity_id
_entity_poly.type
_entity_poly.pdbx_seq_one_letter_code
_entity_poly.pdbx_strand_id
1 'polypeptide(L)'
;MIGKLLTRTSLCLVLAATSLQAQSPATRQAEPGDAPADPGPLAARLSPAIKPAAIEAAMRKVADWQAHRMADTPSQDWTFATLYLGLLSASRTLHDPAYRDLVLGVADHYAWTLGPRKQHADDQAIGQSYLALYREHPDPTRIAPMRAQFDEVMQIPDDPAKPGWWWCDALFMAPPAWAELSEVTHDSRYLDYMHHQWQRTSDLLWDPQEHLFSRDATYLDKHEKNGRKLFWSRGNGWVMGGLAQMLEHLPANDPHRAFYVEKFREMADTVAKIQSPDGLWRPGLLDAADYPEPEISGSAFFVYAITWGVNHGILDRARFEPVAKRGWAGLLQHIYADGRLGDIQPIGAAPGAYTPGASYVYGIGAFLLAGSELDHMARTR
;
A
#
# COMPACT_ATOMS: atom_id res chain seq x y z
N MET A 1 -69.59 51.25 47.69
CA MET A 1 -68.38 50.96 48.49
C MET A 1 -67.67 49.80 47.79
N ILE A 2 -66.55 50.04 47.11
CA ILE A 2 -65.17 49.79 47.59
C ILE A 2 -64.96 48.27 47.84
N GLY A 3 -64.02 47.55 47.22
CA GLY A 3 -62.80 47.96 46.56
C GLY A 3 -62.17 46.84 45.72
N LYS A 4 -61.17 47.25 44.92
CA LYS A 4 -60.47 46.51 43.87
C LYS A 4 -59.48 45.48 44.43
N LEU A 5 -59.40 44.34 43.76
CA LEU A 5 -58.39 43.28 43.91
C LEU A 5 -57.00 43.79 43.46
N LEU A 6 -55.98 43.62 44.30
CA LEU A 6 -54.58 43.89 43.99
C LEU A 6 -53.83 42.56 43.85
N THR A 7 -53.48 42.20 42.62
CA THR A 7 -52.60 41.07 42.30
C THR A 7 -51.14 41.56 42.35
N ARG A 8 -50.33 40.97 43.23
CA ARG A 8 -48.87 41.22 43.28
C ARG A 8 -48.16 40.24 42.34
N THR A 9 -47.47 40.77 41.34
CA THR A 9 -46.57 40.02 40.46
C THR A 9 -45.14 40.21 40.97
N SER A 10 -44.49 39.14 41.41
CA SER A 10 -43.07 39.14 41.79
C SER A 10 -42.18 39.05 40.55
N LEU A 11 -41.26 40.01 40.40
CA LEU A 11 -40.27 40.07 39.33
C LEU A 11 -38.98 39.36 39.81
N CYS A 12 -38.69 38.16 39.31
CA CYS A 12 -37.39 37.51 39.50
C CYS A 12 -36.43 37.94 38.38
N LEU A 13 -35.36 38.65 38.76
CA LEU A 13 -34.23 38.94 37.88
C LEU A 13 -33.38 37.67 37.73
N VAL A 14 -33.28 37.13 36.52
CA VAL A 14 -32.33 36.04 36.19
C VAL A 14 -31.10 36.67 35.52
N LEU A 15 -29.96 36.62 36.22
CA LEU A 15 -28.64 36.92 35.66
C LEU A 15 -28.20 35.73 34.80
N ALA A 16 -28.19 35.90 33.48
CA ALA A 16 -27.60 34.93 32.56
C ALA A 16 -26.07 35.09 32.58
N ALA A 17 -25.38 34.13 33.20
CA ALA A 17 -23.94 33.98 33.03
C ALA A 17 -23.66 33.26 31.71
N THR A 18 -23.08 33.96 30.74
CA THR A 18 -22.58 33.36 29.50
C THR A 18 -21.28 32.62 29.78
N SER A 19 -21.35 31.30 29.85
CA SER A 19 -20.16 30.44 29.86
C SER A 19 -19.56 30.39 28.46
N LEU A 20 -18.38 31.00 28.25
CA LEU A 20 -17.52 30.67 27.12
C LEU A 20 -17.05 29.21 27.29
N GLN A 21 -17.61 28.29 26.51
CA GLN A 21 -17.01 26.98 26.32
C GLN A 21 -15.76 27.16 25.45
N ALA A 22 -14.59 26.95 26.04
CA ALA A 22 -13.36 26.78 25.29
C ALA A 22 -13.49 25.53 24.41
N GLN A 23 -13.41 25.69 23.09
CA GLN A 23 -13.30 24.59 22.16
C GLN A 23 -11.96 23.88 22.40
N SER A 24 -12.00 22.59 22.72
CA SER A 24 -10.83 21.72 22.72
C SER A 24 -10.17 21.76 21.34
N PRO A 25 -8.82 21.83 21.23
CA PRO A 25 -8.17 21.80 19.93
C PRO A 25 -8.51 20.47 19.24
N ALA A 26 -9.02 20.56 18.02
CA ALA A 26 -9.35 19.39 17.21
C ALA A 26 -8.11 18.50 17.06
N THR A 27 -8.20 17.24 17.49
CA THR A 27 -7.18 16.24 17.24
C THR A 27 -7.00 16.12 15.74
N ARG A 28 -5.78 16.36 15.24
CA ARG A 28 -5.48 16.27 13.81
C ARG A 28 -5.62 14.81 13.38
N GLN A 29 -6.52 14.52 12.45
CA GLN A 29 -6.68 13.18 11.90
C GLN A 29 -5.57 12.90 10.87
N ALA A 30 -5.16 11.63 10.77
CA ALA A 30 -4.23 11.20 9.75
C ALA A 30 -4.89 11.29 8.36
N GLU A 31 -4.31 12.08 7.47
CA GLU A 31 -4.78 12.23 6.10
C GLU A 31 -3.91 11.37 5.17
N PRO A 32 -4.50 10.45 4.37
CA PRO A 32 -3.74 9.53 3.52
C PRO A 32 -3.10 10.21 2.30
N GLY A 33 -3.47 11.45 2.00
CA GLY A 33 -2.91 12.20 0.87
C GLY A 33 -3.64 13.49 0.59
N ASP A 34 -3.10 14.27 -0.35
CA ASP A 34 -3.69 15.50 -0.85
C ASP A 34 -3.42 15.69 -2.36
N ALA A 35 -4.08 16.68 -2.97
CA ALA A 35 -3.94 17.02 -4.38
C ALA A 35 -3.89 18.54 -4.56
N PRO A 36 -2.76 19.20 -4.21
CA PRO A 36 -2.62 20.65 -4.37
C PRO A 36 -2.80 21.07 -5.83
N ALA A 37 -3.54 22.17 -6.03
CA ALA A 37 -3.80 22.72 -7.37
C ALA A 37 -2.53 23.29 -8.02
N ASP A 38 -1.66 23.92 -7.22
CA ASP A 38 -0.30 24.28 -7.62
C ASP A 38 0.67 23.32 -6.92
N PRO A 39 1.20 22.33 -7.64
CA PRO A 39 2.10 21.36 -7.06
C PRO A 39 3.54 21.90 -6.93
N GLY A 40 3.86 23.08 -7.46
CA GLY A 40 5.21 23.62 -7.51
C GLY A 40 6.10 22.97 -8.59
N PRO A 41 7.39 23.32 -8.64
CA PRO A 41 8.28 22.79 -9.67
C PRO A 41 8.70 21.35 -9.40
N LEU A 42 8.93 20.59 -10.46
CA LEU A 42 9.59 19.28 -10.39
C LEU A 42 11.00 19.41 -9.81
N ALA A 43 11.50 18.35 -9.16
CA ALA A 43 12.85 18.31 -8.64
C ALA A 43 13.88 18.52 -9.76
N ALA A 44 15.01 19.16 -9.43
CA ALA A 44 16.16 19.16 -10.32
C ALA A 44 16.51 17.71 -10.69
N ARG A 45 16.85 17.49 -11.97
CA ARG A 45 16.94 16.16 -12.59
C ARG A 45 17.68 15.14 -11.72
N LEU A 46 16.90 14.28 -11.05
CA LEU A 46 17.42 13.13 -10.31
C LEU A 46 18.04 12.15 -11.31
N SER A 47 19.15 11.52 -10.92
CA SER A 47 19.88 10.61 -11.80
C SER A 47 19.12 9.28 -11.94
N PRO A 48 18.78 8.83 -13.16
CA PRO A 48 18.17 7.52 -13.38
C PRO A 48 19.18 6.37 -13.35
N ALA A 49 20.46 6.64 -13.04
CA ALA A 49 21.48 5.61 -12.99
C ALA A 49 21.17 4.61 -11.86
N ILE A 50 21.26 3.31 -12.17
CA ILE A 50 21.17 2.24 -11.17
C ILE A 50 22.51 2.15 -10.45
N LYS A 51 22.73 3.10 -9.54
CA LYS A 51 23.88 3.23 -8.64
C LYS A 51 23.35 3.59 -7.25
N PRO A 52 23.91 3.01 -6.16
CA PRO A 52 23.40 3.24 -4.82
C PRO A 52 23.18 4.72 -4.48
N ALA A 53 24.22 5.56 -4.62
CA ALA A 53 24.13 6.99 -4.31
C ALA A 53 23.03 7.75 -5.09
N ALA A 54 22.71 7.34 -6.33
CA ALA A 54 21.64 7.98 -7.11
C ALA A 54 20.26 7.55 -6.64
N ILE A 55 20.10 6.26 -6.31
CA ILE A 55 18.85 5.67 -5.81
C ILE A 55 18.56 6.20 -4.40
N GLU A 56 19.54 6.13 -3.51
CA GLU A 56 19.46 6.60 -2.14
C GLU A 56 19.09 8.09 -2.06
N ALA A 57 19.64 8.93 -2.95
CA ALA A 57 19.30 10.35 -2.99
C ALA A 57 17.82 10.60 -3.34
N ALA A 58 17.26 9.85 -4.29
CA ALA A 58 15.85 9.95 -4.65
C ALA A 58 14.95 9.40 -3.53
N MET A 59 15.30 8.24 -2.96
CA MET A 59 14.59 7.64 -1.83
C MET A 59 14.57 8.57 -0.62
N ARG A 60 15.72 9.10 -0.20
CA ARG A 60 15.82 10.02 0.95
C ARG A 60 14.96 11.26 0.75
N LYS A 61 14.98 11.85 -0.45
CA LYS A 61 14.17 13.02 -0.78
C LYS A 61 12.67 12.77 -0.58
N VAL A 62 12.16 11.63 -1.01
CA VAL A 62 10.74 11.26 -0.89
C VAL A 62 10.39 10.81 0.54
N ALA A 63 11.25 9.99 1.15
CA ALA A 63 11.06 9.47 2.50
C ALA A 63 11.06 10.60 3.54
N ASP A 64 12.01 11.55 3.46
CA ASP A 64 12.06 12.71 4.35
C ASP A 64 10.78 13.53 4.23
N TRP A 65 10.35 13.87 3.01
CA TRP A 65 9.13 14.65 2.80
C TRP A 65 7.91 13.99 3.45
N GLN A 66 7.74 12.68 3.26
CA GLN A 66 6.57 11.97 3.80
C GLN A 66 6.66 11.75 5.31
N ALA A 67 7.83 11.41 5.85
CA ALA A 67 8.03 11.19 7.29
C ALA A 67 7.70 12.45 8.10
N HIS A 68 8.12 13.63 7.63
CA HIS A 68 7.81 14.90 8.30
C HIS A 68 6.30 15.21 8.33
N ARG A 69 5.53 14.77 7.34
CA ARG A 69 4.09 15.03 7.26
C ARG A 69 3.24 14.15 8.18
N MET A 70 3.76 13.01 8.61
CA MET A 70 3.01 12.00 9.35
C MET A 70 3.39 11.88 10.82
N ALA A 71 4.46 12.56 11.27
CA ALA A 71 5.08 12.35 12.58
C ALA A 71 4.09 12.40 13.77
N ASP A 72 3.02 13.18 13.66
CA ASP A 72 2.07 13.41 14.76
C ASP A 72 0.68 12.77 14.54
N THR A 73 0.48 12.01 13.45
CA THR A 73 -0.83 11.48 13.07
C THR A 73 -0.71 10.02 12.56
N PRO A 74 -0.52 9.04 13.45
CA PRO A 74 -0.46 7.63 13.06
C PRO A 74 -1.84 7.11 12.60
N SER A 75 -1.84 6.03 11.81
CA SER A 75 -3.04 5.34 11.36
C SER A 75 -2.78 3.85 11.17
N GLN A 76 -3.75 3.00 11.50
CA GLN A 76 -3.69 1.56 11.20
C GLN A 76 -4.29 1.18 9.85
N ASP A 77 -4.82 2.15 9.11
CA ASP A 77 -5.47 1.90 7.82
C ASP A 77 -4.46 1.36 6.78
N TRP A 78 -4.96 0.56 5.85
CA TRP A 78 -4.16 -0.10 4.80
C TRP A 78 -3.30 0.89 4.00
N THR A 79 -3.78 2.12 3.81
CA THR A 79 -3.02 3.16 3.11
C THR A 79 -1.67 3.42 3.77
N PHE A 80 -1.67 3.52 5.10
CA PHE A 80 -0.47 3.75 5.91
C PHE A 80 0.36 2.49 6.11
N ALA A 81 -0.27 1.31 6.15
CA ALA A 81 0.46 0.05 6.25
C ALA A 81 1.50 -0.14 5.13
N THR A 82 1.14 0.21 3.89
CA THR A 82 2.08 0.20 2.76
C THR A 82 3.20 1.22 2.93
N LEU A 83 2.89 2.42 3.43
CA LEU A 83 3.90 3.44 3.73
C LEU A 83 4.90 2.94 4.76
N TYR A 84 4.44 2.30 5.83
CA TYR A 84 5.29 1.79 6.90
C TYR A 84 6.27 0.73 6.40
N LEU A 85 5.83 -0.17 5.53
CA LEU A 85 6.73 -1.11 4.85
C LEU A 85 7.79 -0.39 4.02
N GLY A 86 7.37 0.61 3.24
CA GLY A 86 8.30 1.43 2.46
C GLY A 86 9.33 2.16 3.35
N LEU A 87 8.89 2.71 4.49
CA LEU A 87 9.77 3.39 5.46
C LEU A 87 10.76 2.42 6.13
N LEU A 88 10.32 1.20 6.46
CA LEU A 88 11.22 0.17 6.99
C LEU A 88 12.28 -0.23 5.96
N SER A 89 11.89 -0.40 4.68
CA SER A 89 12.83 -0.64 3.59
C SER A 89 13.76 0.55 3.35
N ALA A 90 13.26 1.78 3.45
CA ALA A 90 14.07 2.98 3.38
C ALA A 90 15.07 3.07 4.53
N SER A 91 14.67 2.71 5.77
CA SER A 91 15.56 2.68 6.93
C SER A 91 16.78 1.78 6.71
N ARG A 92 16.54 0.56 6.23
CA ARG A 92 17.61 -0.40 5.90
C ARG A 92 18.49 0.09 4.76
N THR A 93 17.89 0.61 3.69
CA THR A 93 18.60 1.04 2.47
C THR A 93 19.43 2.31 2.68
N LEU A 94 18.88 3.28 3.42
CA LEU A 94 19.47 4.59 3.66
C LEU A 94 20.34 4.62 4.94
N HIS A 95 20.40 3.50 5.67
CA HIS A 95 21.07 3.37 6.96
C HIS A 95 20.64 4.45 7.97
N ASP A 96 19.34 4.73 8.01
CA ASP A 96 18.76 5.79 8.83
C ASP A 96 17.66 5.23 9.75
N PRO A 97 17.94 5.04 11.05
CA PRO A 97 17.00 4.41 11.97
C PRO A 97 15.75 5.27 12.23
N ALA A 98 15.77 6.57 11.90
CA ALA A 98 14.64 7.46 12.18
C ALA A 98 13.34 6.99 11.51
N TYR A 99 13.40 6.45 10.29
CA TYR A 99 12.21 5.91 9.62
C TYR A 99 11.68 4.66 10.31
N ARG A 100 12.56 3.79 10.80
CA ARG A 100 12.19 2.56 11.53
C ARG A 100 11.64 2.87 12.92
N ASP A 101 12.22 3.84 13.61
CA ASP A 101 11.76 4.28 14.93
C ASP A 101 10.40 4.97 14.85
N LEU A 102 10.12 5.69 13.77
CA LEU A 102 8.79 6.22 13.49
C LEU A 102 7.76 5.09 13.36
N VAL A 103 8.06 4.03 12.60
CA VAL A 103 7.13 2.89 12.42
C VAL A 103 6.99 2.10 13.73
N LEU A 104 8.07 1.93 14.50
CA LEU A 104 8.00 1.32 15.82
C LEU A 104 7.08 2.11 16.76
N GLY A 105 7.18 3.45 16.75
CA GLY A 105 6.28 4.31 17.52
C GLY A 105 4.81 4.12 17.15
N VAL A 106 4.50 3.86 15.87
CA VAL A 106 3.15 3.50 15.43
C VAL A 106 2.73 2.13 15.99
N ALA A 107 3.59 1.12 15.91
CA ALA A 107 3.31 -0.20 16.45
C ALA A 107 3.02 -0.17 17.96
N ASP A 108 3.83 0.58 18.72
CA ASP A 108 3.65 0.77 20.15
C ASP A 108 2.38 1.58 20.48
N HIS A 109 2.08 2.63 19.70
CA HIS A 109 0.87 3.44 19.86
C HIS A 109 -0.40 2.58 19.78
N TYR A 110 -0.40 1.60 18.88
CA TYR A 110 -1.52 0.68 18.69
C TYR A 110 -1.38 -0.65 19.42
N ALA A 111 -0.41 -0.77 20.33
CA ALA A 111 -0.15 -1.98 21.08
C ALA A 111 -0.06 -3.25 20.20
N TRP A 112 0.51 -3.09 18.99
CA TRP A 112 0.76 -4.19 18.06
C TRP A 112 -0.52 -4.97 17.65
N THR A 113 -1.69 -4.34 17.69
CA THR A 113 -2.94 -4.92 17.20
C THR A 113 -3.13 -4.63 15.71
N LEU A 114 -3.82 -5.54 15.02
CA LEU A 114 -4.38 -5.27 13.69
C LEU A 114 -5.58 -4.33 13.80
N GLY A 115 -6.12 -3.89 12.66
CA GLY A 115 -7.34 -3.09 12.61
C GLY A 115 -8.58 -3.83 13.15
N PRO A 116 -9.67 -3.10 13.43
CA PRO A 116 -10.83 -3.63 14.15
C PRO A 116 -11.67 -4.65 13.36
N ARG A 117 -11.67 -4.61 12.03
CA ARG A 117 -12.44 -5.48 11.14
C ARG A 117 -11.66 -6.77 10.86
N LYS A 118 -11.75 -7.73 11.77
CA LYS A 118 -10.92 -8.96 11.80
C LYS A 118 -10.76 -9.67 10.43
N GLN A 119 -11.86 -9.90 9.70
CA GLN A 119 -11.82 -10.58 8.39
C GLN A 119 -11.44 -9.68 7.22
N HIS A 120 -11.41 -8.36 7.40
CA HIS A 120 -11.15 -7.42 6.31
C HIS A 120 -9.64 -7.32 6.05
N ALA A 121 -9.20 -7.70 4.85
CA ALA A 121 -7.77 -7.76 4.52
C ALA A 121 -7.02 -6.43 4.76
N ASP A 122 -7.64 -5.28 4.46
CA ASP A 122 -7.08 -3.95 4.75
C ASP A 122 -6.59 -3.80 6.20
N ASP A 123 -7.35 -4.31 7.16
CA ASP A 123 -7.04 -4.18 8.59
C ASP A 123 -5.91 -5.13 9.02
N GLN A 124 -5.54 -6.08 8.16
CA GLN A 124 -4.43 -7.02 8.38
C GLN A 124 -3.10 -6.48 7.82
N ALA A 125 -3.13 -5.48 6.93
CA ALA A 125 -1.97 -4.97 6.20
C ALA A 125 -0.82 -4.50 7.11
N ILE A 126 -1.15 -3.82 8.21
CA ILE A 126 -0.13 -3.32 9.14
C ILE A 126 0.68 -4.44 9.80
N GLY A 127 0.13 -5.66 9.85
CA GLY A 127 0.80 -6.84 10.39
C GLY A 127 2.13 -7.14 9.70
N GLN A 128 2.27 -6.81 8.41
CA GLN A 128 3.53 -6.93 7.69
C GLN A 128 4.64 -6.06 8.32
N SER A 129 4.30 -4.82 8.72
CA SER A 129 5.28 -3.93 9.36
C SER A 129 5.65 -4.40 10.78
N TYR A 130 4.69 -4.95 11.52
CA TYR A 130 4.96 -5.52 12.84
C TYR A 130 5.87 -6.74 12.76
N LEU A 131 5.64 -7.62 11.80
CA LEU A 131 6.47 -8.81 11.61
C LEU A 131 7.88 -8.43 11.14
N ALA A 132 8.00 -7.46 10.22
CA ALA A 132 9.30 -6.92 9.82
C ALA A 132 10.08 -6.34 11.02
N LEU A 133 9.43 -5.56 11.90
CA LEU A 133 10.04 -5.07 13.14
C LEU A 133 10.40 -6.20 14.12
N TYR A 134 9.55 -7.23 14.21
CA TYR A 134 9.78 -8.40 15.06
C TYR A 134 11.02 -9.18 14.62
N ARG A 135 11.28 -9.33 13.31
CA ARG A 135 12.48 -10.04 12.81
C ARG A 135 13.78 -9.35 13.22
N GLU A 136 13.79 -8.03 13.33
CA GLU A 136 14.96 -7.27 13.81
C GLU A 136 15.24 -7.55 15.29
N HIS A 137 14.18 -7.61 16.12
CA HIS A 137 14.26 -7.83 17.55
C HIS A 137 13.13 -8.75 18.04
N PRO A 138 13.34 -10.09 17.97
CA PRO A 138 12.31 -11.06 18.29
C PRO A 138 11.86 -10.97 19.74
N ASP A 139 10.57 -10.69 19.94
CA ASP A 139 9.89 -10.72 21.22
C ASP A 139 8.45 -11.21 21.01
N PRO A 140 8.15 -12.49 21.33
CA PRO A 140 6.84 -13.07 21.09
C PRO A 140 5.69 -12.32 21.80
N THR A 141 5.99 -11.58 22.87
CA THR A 141 4.97 -10.81 23.60
C THR A 141 4.47 -9.61 22.80
N ARG A 142 5.30 -9.05 21.91
CA ARG A 142 4.92 -7.92 21.04
C ARG A 142 3.91 -8.33 19.99
N ILE A 143 4.13 -9.44 19.30
CA ILE A 143 3.23 -9.89 18.22
C ILE A 143 2.03 -10.71 18.72
N ALA A 144 1.96 -11.01 20.02
CA ALA A 144 0.88 -11.82 20.59
C ALA A 144 -0.54 -11.26 20.32
N PRO A 145 -0.80 -9.93 20.42
CA PRO A 145 -2.13 -9.38 20.11
C PRO A 145 -2.52 -9.59 18.64
N MET A 146 -1.63 -9.26 17.70
CA MET A 146 -1.82 -9.52 16.26
C MET A 146 -2.04 -11.01 15.98
N ARG A 147 -1.21 -11.88 16.55
CA ARG A 147 -1.32 -13.34 16.36
C ARG A 147 -2.70 -13.86 16.83
N ALA A 148 -3.17 -13.40 17.98
CA ALA A 148 -4.50 -13.78 18.48
C ALA A 148 -5.63 -13.38 17.52
N GLN A 149 -5.50 -12.23 16.84
CA GLN A 149 -6.47 -11.81 15.82
C GLN A 149 -6.43 -12.73 14.59
N PHE A 150 -5.25 -13.12 14.12
CA PHE A 150 -5.12 -14.11 13.02
C PHE A 150 -5.66 -15.48 13.41
N ASP A 151 -5.39 -15.95 14.62
CA ASP A 151 -5.92 -17.21 15.16
C ASP A 151 -7.45 -17.22 15.18
N GLU A 152 -8.07 -16.09 15.57
CA GLU A 152 -9.52 -15.93 15.55
C GLU A 152 -10.08 -15.92 14.14
N VAL A 153 -9.43 -15.24 13.18
CA VAL A 153 -9.88 -15.17 11.79
C VAL A 153 -9.98 -16.56 11.16
N MET A 154 -9.04 -17.46 11.45
CA MET A 154 -9.08 -18.86 10.96
C MET A 154 -10.27 -19.67 11.51
N GLN A 155 -10.90 -19.23 12.61
CA GLN A 155 -12.09 -19.89 13.17
C GLN A 155 -13.40 -19.40 12.55
N ILE A 156 -13.37 -18.31 11.77
CA ILE A 156 -14.58 -17.77 11.17
C ILE A 156 -14.86 -18.53 9.87
N PRO A 157 -16.04 -19.15 9.71
CA PRO A 157 -16.39 -19.85 8.48
C PRO A 157 -16.39 -18.92 7.28
N ASP A 158 -16.00 -19.49 6.13
CA ASP A 158 -16.08 -18.79 4.86
C ASP A 158 -17.52 -18.50 4.46
N ASP A 159 -17.75 -17.31 3.90
CA ASP A 159 -18.99 -17.01 3.19
C ASP A 159 -19.00 -17.82 1.87
N PRO A 160 -19.97 -18.73 1.65
CA PRO A 160 -20.03 -19.52 0.42
C PRO A 160 -20.35 -18.68 -0.81
N ALA A 161 -20.98 -17.51 -0.66
CA ALA A 161 -21.37 -16.64 -1.76
C ALA A 161 -20.25 -15.68 -2.19
N LYS A 162 -19.23 -15.48 -1.35
CA LYS A 162 -18.22 -14.44 -1.56
C LYS A 162 -16.88 -14.80 -0.92
N PRO A 163 -15.75 -14.75 -1.65
CA PRO A 163 -14.43 -14.91 -1.04
C PRO A 163 -14.18 -13.89 0.07
N GLY A 164 -13.44 -14.26 1.13
CA GLY A 164 -13.03 -13.29 2.16
C GLY A 164 -12.22 -12.14 1.55
N TRP A 165 -11.32 -12.48 0.63
CA TRP A 165 -10.52 -11.56 -0.19
C TRP A 165 -11.15 -11.37 -1.56
N TRP A 166 -12.36 -10.80 -1.59
CA TRP A 166 -13.18 -10.66 -2.81
C TRP A 166 -12.70 -9.60 -3.82
N TRP A 167 -11.65 -8.86 -3.52
CA TRP A 167 -11.06 -7.83 -4.39
C TRP A 167 -9.55 -8.06 -4.52
N CYS A 168 -8.97 -7.73 -5.67
CA CYS A 168 -7.58 -8.08 -5.99
C CYS A 168 -6.55 -7.44 -5.05
N ASP A 169 -6.85 -6.24 -4.53
CA ASP A 169 -5.93 -5.49 -3.68
C ASP A 169 -5.67 -6.22 -2.35
N ALA A 170 -6.64 -7.03 -1.88
CA ALA A 170 -6.50 -7.86 -0.69
C ALA A 170 -5.29 -8.80 -0.77
N LEU A 171 -4.84 -9.15 -1.99
CA LEU A 171 -3.69 -10.01 -2.23
C LEU A 171 -2.35 -9.33 -1.89
N PHE A 172 -2.33 -8.01 -1.72
CA PHE A 172 -1.23 -7.32 -1.04
C PHE A 172 -1.45 -7.23 0.47
N MET A 173 -2.67 -6.89 0.88
CA MET A 173 -2.96 -6.52 2.26
C MET A 173 -2.76 -7.68 3.23
N ALA A 174 -3.32 -8.85 2.91
CA ALA A 174 -3.32 -9.97 3.83
C ALA A 174 -2.17 -10.98 3.60
N PRO A 175 -2.01 -11.62 2.42
CA PRO A 175 -1.17 -12.81 2.27
C PRO A 175 0.26 -12.69 2.81
N PRO A 176 1.01 -11.59 2.58
CA PRO A 176 2.38 -11.50 3.09
C PRO A 176 2.48 -11.61 4.62
N ALA A 177 1.54 -11.01 5.35
CA ALA A 177 1.52 -11.09 6.81
C ALA A 177 1.24 -12.52 7.30
N TRP A 178 0.39 -13.28 6.60
CA TRP A 178 0.14 -14.69 6.92
C TRP A 178 1.36 -15.57 6.65
N ALA A 179 2.04 -15.35 5.51
CA ALA A 179 3.26 -16.07 5.17
C ALA A 179 4.39 -15.81 6.18
N GLU A 180 4.64 -14.53 6.48
CA GLU A 180 5.67 -14.14 7.45
C GLU A 180 5.31 -14.59 8.87
N LEU A 181 4.04 -14.54 9.27
CA LEU A 181 3.61 -15.09 10.56
C LEU A 181 3.87 -16.59 10.65
N SER A 182 3.60 -17.35 9.58
CA SER A 182 3.94 -18.77 9.52
C SER A 182 5.44 -19.01 9.67
N GLU A 183 6.26 -18.22 8.98
CA GLU A 183 7.72 -18.32 9.04
C GLU A 183 8.23 -18.12 10.47
N VAL A 184 7.80 -17.05 11.16
CA VAL A 184 8.31 -16.70 12.50
C VAL A 184 7.73 -17.54 13.63
N THR A 185 6.57 -18.17 13.43
CA THR A 185 5.93 -19.05 14.44
C THR A 185 6.14 -20.53 14.18
N HIS A 186 6.63 -20.88 12.97
CA HIS A 186 6.72 -22.25 12.47
C HIS A 186 5.38 -23.00 12.48
N ASP A 187 4.27 -22.28 12.26
CA ASP A 187 2.92 -22.85 12.23
C ASP A 187 2.36 -22.79 10.80
N SER A 188 2.30 -23.95 10.13
CA SER A 188 1.88 -24.06 8.73
C SER A 188 0.40 -23.77 8.51
N ARG A 189 -0.43 -23.78 9.56
CA ARG A 189 -1.88 -23.51 9.43
C ARG A 189 -2.15 -22.12 8.87
N TYR A 190 -1.26 -21.16 9.11
CA TYR A 190 -1.34 -19.83 8.53
C TYR A 190 -1.14 -19.85 6.99
N LEU A 191 -0.25 -20.71 6.48
CA LEU A 191 -0.08 -20.92 5.03
C LEU A 191 -1.27 -21.64 4.42
N ASP A 192 -1.83 -22.64 5.11
CA ASP A 192 -3.02 -23.35 4.65
C ASP A 192 -4.22 -22.39 4.49
N TYR A 193 -4.45 -21.54 5.50
CA TYR A 193 -5.48 -20.50 5.45
C TYR A 193 -5.22 -19.50 4.32
N MET A 194 -3.97 -19.01 4.23
CA MET A 194 -3.57 -18.06 3.19
C MET A 194 -3.80 -18.63 1.80
N HIS A 195 -3.34 -19.86 1.53
CA HIS A 195 -3.49 -20.50 0.25
C HIS A 195 -4.96 -20.69 -0.12
N HIS A 196 -5.79 -21.13 0.83
CA HIS A 196 -7.22 -21.27 0.62
C HIS A 196 -7.88 -19.95 0.18
N GLN A 197 -7.66 -18.85 0.90
CA GLN A 197 -8.24 -17.56 0.54
C GLN A 197 -7.68 -17.03 -0.79
N TRP A 198 -6.37 -17.20 -1.03
CA TRP A 198 -5.73 -16.79 -2.28
C TRP A 198 -6.33 -17.51 -3.48
N GLN A 199 -6.49 -18.84 -3.40
CA GLN A 199 -7.09 -19.65 -4.46
C GLN A 199 -8.51 -19.19 -4.76
N ARG A 200 -9.35 -18.97 -3.74
CA ARG A 200 -10.72 -18.46 -3.93
C ARG A 200 -10.76 -17.10 -4.64
N THR A 201 -9.83 -16.20 -4.31
CA THR A 201 -9.71 -14.92 -5.02
C THR A 201 -9.28 -15.11 -6.47
N SER A 202 -8.31 -15.98 -6.72
CA SER A 202 -7.84 -16.29 -8.07
C SER A 202 -8.90 -16.92 -8.94
N ASP A 203 -9.67 -17.87 -8.40
CA ASP A 203 -10.75 -18.52 -9.14
C ASP A 203 -11.82 -17.51 -9.60
N LEU A 204 -12.01 -16.43 -8.83
CA LEU A 204 -12.96 -15.38 -9.15
C LEU A 204 -12.39 -14.30 -10.09
N LEU A 205 -11.15 -13.84 -9.87
CA LEU A 205 -10.67 -12.57 -10.43
C LEU A 205 -9.54 -12.71 -11.47
N TRP A 206 -8.88 -13.86 -11.53
CA TRP A 206 -7.79 -14.08 -12.49
C TRP A 206 -8.33 -14.24 -13.91
N ASP A 207 -7.79 -13.47 -14.84
CA ASP A 207 -8.01 -13.67 -16.26
C ASP A 207 -6.88 -14.50 -16.88
N PRO A 208 -7.12 -15.77 -17.27
CA PRO A 208 -6.09 -16.65 -17.82
C PRO A 208 -5.69 -16.31 -19.26
N GLN A 209 -6.36 -15.37 -19.94
CA GLN A 209 -5.98 -14.94 -21.28
C GLN A 209 -5.12 -13.68 -21.25
N GLU A 210 -5.47 -12.73 -20.38
CA GLU A 210 -4.77 -11.46 -20.25
C GLU A 210 -3.65 -11.52 -19.19
N HIS A 211 -3.68 -12.54 -18.32
CA HIS A 211 -2.77 -12.72 -17.18
C HIS A 211 -2.78 -11.52 -16.22
N LEU A 212 -3.98 -11.03 -15.93
CA LEU A 212 -4.23 -9.88 -15.06
C LEU A 212 -5.43 -10.18 -14.16
N PHE A 213 -5.54 -9.43 -13.06
CA PHE A 213 -6.63 -9.53 -12.10
C PHE A 213 -7.65 -8.42 -12.33
N SER A 214 -8.93 -8.82 -12.47
CA SER A 214 -10.06 -7.89 -12.35
C SER A 214 -10.13 -7.37 -10.91
N ARG A 215 -10.53 -6.11 -10.71
CA ARG A 215 -10.53 -5.52 -9.36
C ARG A 215 -11.43 -6.29 -8.40
N ASP A 216 -12.64 -6.60 -8.84
CA ASP A 216 -13.62 -7.44 -8.13
C ASP A 216 -14.63 -7.99 -9.15
N ALA A 217 -15.64 -8.74 -8.68
CA ALA A 217 -16.66 -9.35 -9.54
C ALA A 217 -17.44 -8.35 -10.43
N THR A 218 -17.55 -7.08 -10.04
CA THR A 218 -18.24 -6.03 -10.82
C THR A 218 -17.42 -5.54 -12.02
N TYR A 219 -16.15 -5.94 -12.13
CA TYR A 219 -15.24 -5.59 -13.22
C TYR A 219 -15.00 -6.71 -14.24
N LEU A 220 -15.52 -7.92 -14.02
CA LEU A 220 -15.30 -9.09 -14.89
C LEU A 220 -15.73 -8.86 -16.35
N ASP A 221 -16.82 -8.11 -16.55
CA ASP A 221 -17.37 -7.80 -17.87
C ASP A 221 -17.15 -6.34 -18.30
N LYS A 222 -16.32 -5.58 -17.56
CA LYS A 222 -16.04 -4.18 -17.86
C LYS A 222 -14.95 -4.07 -18.93
N HIS A 223 -15.14 -3.09 -19.80
CA HIS A 223 -14.24 -2.84 -20.93
C HIS A 223 -13.83 -1.37 -20.94
N GLU A 224 -12.61 -1.13 -21.41
CA GLU A 224 -12.07 0.19 -21.74
C GLU A 224 -12.74 0.75 -23.01
N LYS A 225 -12.46 2.00 -23.38
CA LYS A 225 -13.06 2.62 -24.57
C LYS A 225 -12.64 1.95 -25.87
N ASN A 226 -11.44 1.38 -25.91
CA ASN A 226 -10.95 0.60 -27.05
C ASN A 226 -11.58 -0.82 -27.16
N GLY A 227 -12.48 -1.20 -26.25
CA GLY A 227 -13.18 -2.47 -26.25
C GLY A 227 -12.40 -3.64 -25.65
N ARG A 228 -11.19 -3.44 -25.12
CA ARG A 228 -10.47 -4.45 -24.31
C ARG A 228 -10.97 -4.48 -22.88
N LYS A 229 -10.72 -5.58 -22.17
CA LYS A 229 -11.07 -5.73 -20.75
C LYS A 229 -10.41 -4.65 -19.89
N LEU A 230 -11.13 -4.18 -18.88
CA LEU A 230 -10.65 -3.16 -17.94
C LEU A 230 -9.84 -3.81 -16.83
N PHE A 231 -8.53 -3.55 -16.82
CA PHE A 231 -7.63 -3.93 -15.73
C PHE A 231 -6.95 -2.71 -15.14
N TRP A 232 -7.14 -2.53 -13.83
CA TRP A 232 -6.62 -1.36 -13.13
C TRP A 232 -5.14 -1.54 -12.75
N SER A 233 -4.32 -0.54 -13.05
CA SER A 233 -2.87 -0.58 -12.82
C SER A 233 -2.51 -0.73 -11.34
N ARG A 234 -3.05 0.10 -10.44
CA ARG A 234 -2.76 -0.07 -9.01
C ARG A 234 -3.29 -1.40 -8.46
N GLY A 235 -4.46 -1.87 -8.91
CA GLY A 235 -5.00 -3.17 -8.50
C GLY A 235 -4.04 -4.32 -8.83
N ASN A 236 -3.54 -4.36 -10.06
CA ASN A 236 -2.55 -5.36 -10.47
C ASN A 236 -1.16 -5.12 -9.84
N GLY A 237 -0.83 -3.86 -9.55
CA GLY A 237 0.35 -3.49 -8.76
C GLY A 237 0.30 -4.10 -7.36
N TRP A 238 -0.84 -4.01 -6.67
CA TRP A 238 -1.06 -4.68 -5.39
C TRP A 238 -0.80 -6.18 -5.47
N VAL A 239 -1.39 -6.86 -6.45
CA VAL A 239 -1.19 -8.31 -6.60
C VAL A 239 0.28 -8.66 -6.84
N MET A 240 0.97 -7.97 -7.75
CA MET A 240 2.40 -8.26 -8.03
C MET A 240 3.31 -7.92 -6.84
N GLY A 241 3.09 -6.78 -6.18
CA GLY A 241 3.82 -6.41 -4.97
C GLY A 241 3.57 -7.38 -3.82
N GLY A 242 2.33 -7.86 -3.69
CA GLY A 242 1.91 -8.84 -2.68
C GLY A 242 2.53 -10.20 -2.93
N LEU A 243 2.58 -10.65 -4.19
CA LEU A 243 3.30 -11.86 -4.58
C LEU A 243 4.80 -11.76 -4.26
N ALA A 244 5.46 -10.63 -4.55
CA ALA A 244 6.86 -10.43 -4.20
C ALA A 244 7.09 -10.50 -2.68
N GLN A 245 6.32 -9.73 -1.90
CA GLN A 245 6.39 -9.74 -0.43
C GLN A 245 6.11 -11.13 0.16
N MET A 246 5.09 -11.84 -0.34
CA MET A 246 4.72 -13.15 0.16
C MET A 246 5.78 -14.22 -0.19
N LEU A 247 6.31 -14.19 -1.41
CA LEU A 247 7.32 -15.16 -1.86
C LEU A 247 8.68 -15.00 -1.17
N GLU A 248 8.97 -13.83 -0.59
CA GLU A 248 10.13 -13.61 0.29
C GLU A 248 10.07 -14.51 1.53
N HIS A 249 8.86 -14.72 2.08
CA HIS A 249 8.62 -15.44 3.32
C HIS A 249 8.11 -16.88 3.11
N LEU A 250 7.73 -17.23 1.88
CA LEU A 250 7.22 -18.56 1.58
C LEU A 250 8.36 -19.60 1.53
N PRO A 251 8.27 -20.72 2.26
CA PRO A 251 9.29 -21.76 2.23
C PRO A 251 9.58 -22.26 0.80
N ALA A 252 10.86 -22.49 0.48
CA ALA A 252 11.26 -22.94 -0.85
C ALA A 252 10.64 -24.29 -1.26
N ASN A 253 10.29 -25.12 -0.28
CA ASN A 253 9.64 -26.43 -0.44
C ASN A 253 8.12 -26.40 -0.19
N ASP A 254 7.51 -25.22 -0.06
CA ASP A 254 6.05 -25.10 0.06
C ASP A 254 5.36 -25.73 -1.17
N PRO A 255 4.34 -26.59 -0.98
CA PRO A 255 3.71 -27.33 -2.08
C PRO A 255 2.97 -26.42 -3.07
N HIS A 256 2.60 -25.21 -2.67
CA HIS A 256 1.87 -24.24 -3.48
C HIS A 256 2.80 -23.18 -4.10
N ARG A 257 4.10 -23.17 -3.77
CA ARG A 257 5.06 -22.19 -4.30
C ARG A 257 5.05 -22.07 -5.82
N ALA A 258 4.94 -23.20 -6.53
CA ALA A 258 4.93 -23.21 -7.99
C ALA A 258 3.77 -22.39 -8.57
N PHE A 259 2.59 -22.48 -7.97
CA PHE A 259 1.40 -21.73 -8.38
C PHE A 259 1.60 -20.22 -8.28
N TYR A 260 2.22 -19.73 -7.20
CA TYR A 260 2.50 -18.30 -7.03
C TYR A 260 3.60 -17.80 -7.97
N VAL A 261 4.66 -18.59 -8.16
CA VAL A 261 5.76 -18.24 -9.06
C VAL A 261 5.31 -18.18 -10.52
N GLU A 262 4.44 -19.10 -10.95
CA GLU A 262 3.88 -19.11 -12.30
C GLU A 262 3.05 -17.84 -12.54
N LYS A 263 2.10 -17.53 -11.67
CA LYS A 263 1.28 -16.32 -11.79
C LYS A 263 2.11 -15.05 -11.76
N PHE A 264 3.12 -14.99 -10.90
CA PHE A 264 4.04 -13.86 -10.86
C PHE A 264 4.77 -13.65 -12.19
N ARG A 265 5.24 -14.73 -12.82
CA ARG A 265 5.90 -14.69 -14.14
C ARG A 265 4.94 -14.28 -15.25
N GLU A 266 3.72 -14.82 -15.25
CA GLU A 266 2.68 -14.49 -16.23
C GLU A 266 2.28 -13.01 -16.16
N MET A 267 2.07 -12.49 -14.95
CA MET A 267 1.79 -11.07 -14.75
C MET A 267 2.96 -10.19 -15.17
N ALA A 268 4.19 -10.54 -14.78
CA ALA A 268 5.38 -9.79 -15.16
C ALA A 268 5.55 -9.75 -16.69
N ASP A 269 5.28 -10.87 -17.37
CA ASP A 269 5.28 -10.96 -18.83
C ASP A 269 4.29 -10.00 -19.49
N THR A 270 3.04 -9.95 -18.99
CA THR A 270 2.03 -9.02 -19.52
C THR A 270 2.40 -7.57 -19.22
N VAL A 271 2.74 -7.25 -17.97
CA VAL A 271 3.10 -5.90 -17.53
C VAL A 271 4.30 -5.35 -18.32
N ALA A 272 5.31 -6.17 -18.59
CA ALA A 272 6.45 -5.77 -19.40
C ALA A 272 6.08 -5.44 -20.86
N LYS A 273 5.10 -6.14 -21.45
CA LYS A 273 4.65 -5.91 -22.84
C LYS A 273 3.86 -4.62 -23.00
N ILE A 274 3.14 -4.20 -21.96
CA ILE A 274 2.24 -3.04 -21.98
C ILE A 274 2.84 -1.78 -21.36
N GLN A 275 4.12 -1.79 -20.98
CA GLN A 275 4.83 -0.60 -20.48
C GLN A 275 4.84 0.50 -21.54
N SER A 276 4.46 1.72 -21.16
CA SER A 276 4.46 2.86 -22.07
C SER A 276 5.88 3.33 -22.40
N PRO A 277 6.11 4.10 -23.49
CA PRO A 277 7.44 4.55 -23.89
C PRO A 277 8.19 5.40 -22.86
N ASP A 278 7.47 6.09 -21.98
CA ASP A 278 8.03 6.86 -20.86
C ASP A 278 8.44 5.98 -19.65
N GLY A 279 8.22 4.67 -19.75
CA GLY A 279 8.54 3.69 -18.71
C GLY A 279 7.41 3.46 -17.71
N LEU A 280 6.31 4.20 -17.78
CA LEU A 280 5.24 4.14 -16.78
C LEU A 280 4.01 3.38 -17.30
N TRP A 281 3.13 3.02 -16.39
CA TRP A 281 1.84 2.40 -16.68
C TRP A 281 0.72 3.40 -16.41
N ARG A 282 -0.39 3.23 -17.13
CA ARG A 282 -1.56 4.10 -17.05
C ARG A 282 -2.66 3.43 -16.22
N PRO A 283 -3.61 4.20 -15.66
CA PRO A 283 -4.67 3.63 -14.81
C PRO A 283 -5.37 2.42 -15.44
N GLY A 284 -5.76 2.50 -16.72
CA GLY A 284 -6.23 1.35 -17.50
C GLY A 284 -5.08 0.68 -18.24
N LEU A 285 -4.73 -0.55 -17.85
CA LEU A 285 -3.54 -1.26 -18.36
C LEU A 285 -3.63 -1.60 -19.85
N LEU A 286 -4.83 -1.82 -20.37
CA LEU A 286 -5.05 -2.25 -21.75
C LEU A 286 -5.52 -1.13 -22.67
N ASP A 287 -5.62 0.11 -22.18
CA ASP A 287 -6.00 1.29 -22.96
C ASP A 287 -5.20 2.54 -22.56
N ALA A 288 -3.87 2.41 -22.51
CA ALA A 288 -2.97 3.49 -22.10
C ALA A 288 -3.18 4.82 -22.86
N ALA A 289 -3.66 4.77 -24.10
CA ALA A 289 -3.91 5.97 -24.91
C ALA A 289 -5.11 6.81 -24.42
N ASP A 290 -6.05 6.23 -23.66
CA ASP A 290 -7.20 6.96 -23.11
C ASP A 290 -6.87 7.76 -21.83
N TYR A 291 -5.69 7.52 -21.25
CA TYR A 291 -5.26 8.12 -20.00
C TYR A 291 -4.04 9.02 -20.22
N PRO A 292 -4.20 10.35 -20.11
CA PRO A 292 -3.09 11.28 -20.35
C PRO A 292 -1.99 11.15 -19.29
N GLU A 293 -2.38 10.98 -18.02
CA GLU A 293 -1.45 10.92 -16.89
C GLU A 293 -1.04 9.47 -16.56
N PRO A 294 0.24 9.25 -16.21
CA PRO A 294 0.69 7.98 -15.67
C PRO A 294 0.17 7.75 -14.27
N GLU A 295 0.02 6.49 -13.89
CA GLU A 295 -0.38 6.10 -12.54
C GLU A 295 0.86 5.65 -11.76
N ILE A 296 1.35 6.50 -10.86
CA ILE A 296 2.65 6.32 -10.22
C ILE A 296 2.66 5.19 -9.21
N SER A 297 1.57 4.95 -8.48
CA SER A 297 1.59 3.91 -7.45
C SER A 297 1.64 2.49 -8.03
N GLY A 298 0.82 2.19 -9.04
CA GLY A 298 0.86 0.94 -9.79
C GLY A 298 2.19 0.76 -10.51
N SER A 299 2.70 1.82 -11.15
CA SER A 299 4.04 1.81 -11.77
C SER A 299 5.15 1.48 -10.75
N ALA A 300 5.10 2.07 -9.56
CA ALA A 300 6.06 1.79 -8.49
C ALA A 300 5.98 0.33 -8.02
N PHE A 301 4.78 -0.23 -7.86
CA PHE A 301 4.64 -1.66 -7.54
C PHE A 301 5.17 -2.58 -8.63
N PHE A 302 4.96 -2.25 -9.91
CA PHE A 302 5.53 -3.05 -11.00
C PHE A 302 7.05 -2.97 -11.00
N VAL A 303 7.64 -1.79 -10.80
CA VAL A 303 9.10 -1.65 -10.67
C VAL A 303 9.60 -2.46 -9.49
N TYR A 304 8.98 -2.35 -8.32
CA TYR A 304 9.32 -3.14 -7.14
C TYR A 304 9.29 -4.65 -7.43
N ALA A 305 8.15 -5.17 -7.87
CA ALA A 305 7.97 -6.59 -8.10
C ALA A 305 8.92 -7.12 -9.18
N ILE A 306 9.04 -6.45 -10.33
CA ILE A 306 9.94 -6.89 -11.41
C ILE A 306 11.40 -6.91 -10.92
N THR A 307 11.82 -5.89 -10.16
CA THR A 307 13.18 -5.81 -9.62
C THR A 307 13.44 -6.93 -8.62
N TRP A 308 12.52 -7.15 -7.68
CA TRP A 308 12.57 -8.27 -6.73
C TRP A 308 12.66 -9.62 -7.45
N GLY A 309 11.85 -9.82 -8.49
CA GLY A 309 11.84 -11.05 -9.28
C GLY A 309 13.15 -11.31 -10.02
N VAL A 310 13.83 -10.27 -10.48
CA VAL A 310 15.18 -10.37 -11.07
C VAL A 310 16.23 -10.69 -10.01
N ASN A 311 16.18 -10.02 -8.86
CA ASN A 311 17.11 -10.26 -7.74
C ASN A 311 17.03 -11.70 -7.23
N HIS A 312 15.83 -12.29 -7.22
CA HIS A 312 15.57 -13.66 -6.79
C HIS A 312 15.71 -14.73 -7.88
N GLY A 313 16.11 -14.36 -9.10
CA GLY A 313 16.25 -15.29 -10.22
C GLY A 313 14.93 -15.92 -10.69
N ILE A 314 13.79 -15.35 -10.29
CA ILE A 314 12.45 -15.78 -10.74
C ILE A 314 12.19 -15.27 -12.15
N LEU A 315 12.68 -14.07 -12.46
CA LEU A 315 12.59 -13.41 -13.76
C LEU A 315 13.97 -13.33 -14.43
N ASP A 316 14.00 -13.51 -15.76
CA ASP A 316 15.22 -13.39 -16.53
C ASP A 316 15.78 -11.96 -16.49
N ARG A 317 17.01 -11.80 -16.00
CA ARG A 317 17.64 -10.49 -15.83
C ARG A 317 17.77 -9.72 -17.14
N ALA A 318 18.20 -10.37 -18.22
CA ALA A 318 18.45 -9.70 -19.50
C ALA A 318 17.17 -9.09 -20.08
N ARG A 319 16.03 -9.75 -19.88
CA ARG A 319 14.71 -9.31 -20.32
C ARG A 319 14.08 -8.27 -19.41
N PHE A 320 14.14 -8.46 -18.10
CA PHE A 320 13.33 -7.68 -17.14
C PHE A 320 14.06 -6.51 -16.49
N GLU A 321 15.39 -6.56 -16.36
CA GLU A 321 16.15 -5.43 -15.81
C GLU A 321 15.97 -4.13 -16.62
N PRO A 322 15.92 -4.14 -17.98
CA PRO A 322 15.61 -2.94 -18.74
C PRO A 322 14.20 -2.37 -18.47
N VAL A 323 13.22 -3.24 -18.18
CA VAL A 323 11.83 -2.83 -17.88
C VAL A 323 11.80 -2.07 -16.55
N ALA A 324 12.42 -2.63 -15.50
CA ALA A 324 12.56 -2.00 -14.19
C ALA A 324 13.30 -0.66 -14.28
N LYS A 325 14.41 -0.61 -15.02
CA LYS A 325 15.19 0.62 -15.23
C LYS A 325 14.40 1.75 -15.88
N ARG A 326 13.62 1.44 -16.92
CA ARG A 326 12.75 2.43 -17.57
C ARG A 326 11.68 2.92 -16.62
N GLY A 327 11.05 2.00 -15.87
CA GLY A 327 10.06 2.37 -14.87
C GLY A 327 10.63 3.28 -13.79
N TRP A 328 11.81 2.96 -13.24
CA TRP A 328 12.51 3.83 -12.29
C TRP A 328 12.78 5.22 -12.86
N ALA A 329 13.33 5.30 -14.09
CA ALA A 329 13.60 6.56 -14.74
C ALA A 329 12.34 7.42 -14.93
N GLY A 330 11.20 6.78 -15.25
CA GLY A 330 9.88 7.40 -15.32
C GLY A 330 9.42 7.93 -13.97
N LEU A 331 9.47 7.12 -12.91
CA LEU A 331 9.04 7.51 -11.56
C LEU A 331 9.77 8.78 -11.06
N LEU A 332 11.06 8.89 -11.36
CA LEU A 332 11.87 10.06 -10.98
C LEU A 332 11.39 11.37 -11.62
N GLN A 333 10.64 11.35 -12.73
CA GLN A 333 10.11 12.55 -13.37
C GLN A 333 8.92 13.16 -12.61
N HIS A 334 8.35 12.44 -11.64
CA HIS A 334 7.16 12.87 -10.90
C HIS A 334 7.49 13.25 -9.44
N ILE A 335 8.78 13.42 -9.12
CA ILE A 335 9.23 13.92 -7.82
C ILE A 335 9.35 15.43 -7.89
N TYR A 336 8.66 16.12 -6.98
CA TYR A 336 8.67 17.57 -6.86
C TYR A 336 9.88 18.09 -6.07
N ALA A 337 10.18 19.38 -6.23
CA ALA A 337 11.34 20.01 -5.60
C ALA A 337 11.28 19.99 -4.07
N ASP A 338 10.10 19.91 -3.46
CA ASP A 338 9.91 19.73 -2.02
C ASP A 338 10.14 18.27 -1.57
N GLY A 339 10.07 17.31 -2.49
CA GLY A 339 10.20 15.87 -2.23
C GLY A 339 8.89 15.09 -2.34
N ARG A 340 7.76 15.75 -2.60
CA ARG A 340 6.49 15.06 -2.89
C ARG A 340 6.61 14.20 -4.13
N LEU A 341 6.04 13.01 -4.09
CA LEU A 341 5.83 12.17 -5.27
C LEU A 341 4.41 12.39 -5.79
N GLY A 342 4.27 12.93 -7.00
CA GLY A 342 2.98 13.23 -7.61
C GLY A 342 2.39 12.10 -8.45
N ASP A 343 1.33 12.41 -9.18
CA ASP A 343 0.61 11.50 -10.08
C ASP A 343 0.18 10.18 -9.41
N ILE A 344 -0.06 10.22 -8.10
CA ILE A 344 -0.62 9.12 -7.35
C ILE A 344 -2.14 9.28 -7.36
N GLN A 345 -2.82 8.41 -8.11
CA GLN A 345 -4.28 8.42 -8.16
C GLN A 345 -4.86 8.23 -6.74
N PRO A 346 -5.86 9.02 -6.31
CA PRO A 346 -6.55 8.89 -5.02
C PRO A 346 -7.14 7.51 -4.72
N ILE A 347 -7.52 7.29 -3.45
CA ILE A 347 -8.20 6.08 -3.01
C ILE A 347 -9.42 5.82 -3.91
N GLY A 348 -9.54 4.59 -4.41
CA GLY A 348 -10.56 4.21 -5.36
C GLY A 348 -10.50 2.72 -5.73
N ALA A 349 -11.43 2.31 -6.59
CA ALA A 349 -11.62 0.91 -7.01
C ALA A 349 -11.42 0.70 -8.52
N ALA A 350 -10.99 1.72 -9.26
CA ALA A 350 -10.88 1.72 -10.72
C ALA A 350 -10.07 2.92 -11.22
N PRO A 351 -9.71 2.96 -12.51
CA PRO A 351 -9.27 4.19 -13.17
C PRO A 351 -10.21 5.37 -12.90
N GLY A 352 -9.63 6.53 -12.65
CA GLY A 352 -10.37 7.73 -12.25
C GLY A 352 -9.51 8.98 -12.41
N ALA A 353 -10.14 10.15 -12.30
CA ALA A 353 -9.47 11.44 -12.51
C ALA A 353 -8.62 11.85 -11.31
N TYR A 354 -7.48 12.48 -11.58
CA TYR A 354 -6.57 13.07 -10.60
C TYR A 354 -5.72 14.14 -11.28
N THR A 355 -5.01 14.92 -10.48
CA THR A 355 -4.09 15.95 -10.96
C THR A 355 -2.64 15.51 -10.73
N PRO A 356 -1.66 16.06 -11.46
CA PRO A 356 -0.25 15.74 -11.24
C PRO A 356 0.27 16.03 -9.83
N GLY A 357 -0.40 16.91 -9.08
CA GLY A 357 -0.08 17.20 -7.69
C GLY A 357 -0.50 16.12 -6.70
N ALA A 358 -1.39 15.20 -7.09
CA ALA A 358 -1.95 14.17 -6.22
C ALA A 358 -0.86 13.26 -5.65
N SER A 359 -0.83 13.13 -4.32
CA SER A 359 0.17 12.36 -3.59
C SER A 359 -0.48 11.61 -2.43
N TYR A 360 -0.32 10.29 -2.40
CA TYR A 360 -0.90 9.43 -1.36
C TYR A 360 0.11 8.45 -0.79
N VAL A 361 -0.02 8.17 0.50
CA VAL A 361 0.94 7.43 1.32
C VAL A 361 1.30 6.05 0.76
N TYR A 362 0.34 5.34 0.15
CA TYR A 362 0.58 4.02 -0.43
C TYR A 362 1.48 4.06 -1.68
N GLY A 363 1.36 5.09 -2.52
CA GLY A 363 2.24 5.25 -3.68
C GLY A 363 3.66 5.60 -3.28
N ILE A 364 3.82 6.34 -2.17
CA ILE A 364 5.12 6.62 -1.56
C ILE A 364 5.73 5.34 -1.00
N GLY A 365 4.95 4.53 -0.27
CA GLY A 365 5.40 3.22 0.21
C GLY A 365 5.89 2.34 -0.93
N ALA A 366 5.12 2.23 -2.02
CA ALA A 366 5.50 1.48 -3.21
C ALA A 366 6.79 2.00 -3.87
N PHE A 367 6.97 3.33 -3.93
CA PHE A 367 8.19 3.93 -4.47
C PHE A 367 9.43 3.58 -3.63
N LEU A 368 9.31 3.60 -2.30
CA LEU A 368 10.41 3.25 -1.40
C LEU A 368 10.76 1.77 -1.49
N LEU A 369 9.77 0.88 -1.64
CA LEU A 369 9.99 -0.55 -1.91
C LEU A 369 10.72 -0.75 -3.25
N ALA A 370 10.31 -0.03 -4.30
CA ALA A 370 10.98 -0.08 -5.60
C ALA A 370 12.45 0.37 -5.51
N GLY A 371 12.70 1.47 -4.79
CA GLY A 371 14.04 1.99 -4.55
C GLY A 371 14.94 1.00 -3.82
N SER A 372 14.44 0.32 -2.76
CA SER A 372 15.24 -0.64 -2.01
C SER A 372 15.66 -1.85 -2.84
N GLU A 373 14.77 -2.38 -3.69
CA GLU A 373 15.11 -3.50 -4.58
C GLU A 373 16.12 -3.09 -5.66
N LEU A 374 16.01 -1.86 -6.17
CA LEU A 374 16.95 -1.34 -7.16
C LEU A 374 18.33 -1.10 -6.55
N ASP A 375 18.38 -0.63 -5.30
CA ASP A 375 19.63 -0.49 -4.56
C ASP A 375 20.29 -1.86 -4.34
N HIS A 376 19.52 -2.86 -3.91
CA HIS A 376 20.00 -4.24 -3.80
C HIS A 376 20.54 -4.75 -5.14
N MET A 377 19.79 -4.56 -6.23
CA MET A 377 20.22 -4.90 -7.58
C MET A 377 21.51 -4.18 -8.00
N ALA A 378 21.71 -2.94 -7.56
CA ALA A 378 22.90 -2.16 -7.90
C ALA A 378 24.15 -2.66 -7.15
N ARG A 379 23.98 -3.24 -5.96
CA ARG A 379 25.07 -3.75 -5.11
C ARG A 379 25.45 -5.20 -5.40
N THR A 380 24.55 -5.98 -5.99
CA THR A 380 24.76 -7.42 -6.29
C THR A 380 25.22 -7.68 -7.73
N ARG A 381 25.65 -6.64 -8.44
CA ARG A 381 26.19 -6.73 -9.82
C ARG A 381 27.61 -7.22 -9.91
#